data_AF-A0A532E3S8-F1
#
_entry.id   AF-A0A532E3S8-F1
#
_cell.length_a   1.000
_cell.length_b   1.000
_cell.length_c   1.000
_cell.angle_alpha   90.00
_cell.angle_beta   90.00
_cell.angle_gamma   90.00
#
_symmetry.space_group_name_H-M   'P 1'
#
loop_
_entity.id
_entity.type
_entity.pdbx_description
1 polymer ?
#
loop_
_entity_poly.entity_id
_entity_poly.type
_entity_poly.pdbx_seq_one_letter_code
_entity_poly.pdbx_strand_id
1 'polypeptide(L)'
;MINDTQQDRPVTVKSWVRIPDGTKVRHRSEGHEGFIDGLTEIVIGQARNPDRRTQYRMNVGEPSRKLAAEEELLILTDHDGVVLMAKQKVEYRSSVTEMLRGTFTDDRFVRSE
;
A
#
# COMPACT_ATOMS: atom_id res chain seq x y z
N MET A 1 24.72 20.79 33.05
CA MET A 1 24.56 19.32 32.95
C MET A 1 23.19 19.07 32.38
N ILE A 2 23.15 18.45 31.22
CA ILE A 2 21.96 18.09 30.43
C ILE A 2 21.38 16.81 31.02
N ASN A 3 20.05 16.71 31.09
CA ASN A 3 19.30 15.47 30.92
C ASN A 3 17.81 15.81 30.79
N ASP A 4 17.42 16.27 29.60
CA ASP A 4 16.04 16.21 29.15
C ASP A 4 15.76 14.78 28.69
N THR A 5 15.08 14.02 29.55
CA THR A 5 14.55 12.70 29.23
C THR A 5 13.46 12.88 28.17
N GLN A 6 13.84 12.79 26.90
CA GLN A 6 12.91 12.73 25.78
C GLN A 6 12.08 11.45 25.92
N GLN A 7 10.93 11.57 26.58
CA GLN A 7 9.90 10.55 26.63
C GLN A 7 9.41 10.32 25.21
N ASP A 8 9.90 9.24 24.61
CA ASP A 8 9.43 8.69 23.35
C ASP A 8 7.97 8.25 23.58
N ARG A 9 7.03 9.17 23.37
CA ARG A 9 5.60 8.84 23.42
C ARG A 9 5.37 7.84 22.28
N PRO A 10 4.82 6.64 22.55
CA PRO A 10 4.41 5.77 21.48
C PRO A 10 3.34 6.52 20.70
N VAL A 11 3.70 7.00 19.50
CA VAL A 11 2.74 7.52 18.55
C VAL A 11 1.80 6.34 18.31
N THR A 12 0.60 6.42 18.88
CA THR A 12 -0.49 5.52 18.53
C THR A 12 -0.68 5.67 17.03
N VAL A 13 -0.06 4.77 16.26
CA VAL A 13 -0.27 4.68 14.82
C VAL A 13 -1.76 4.40 14.72
N LYS A 14 -2.52 5.43 14.39
CA LYS A 14 -3.95 5.35 14.08
C LYS A 14 -4.10 4.12 13.20
N SER A 15 -4.86 3.12 13.65
CA SER A 15 -4.91 1.75 13.12
C SER A 15 -4.59 1.72 11.63
N TRP A 16 -3.35 1.43 11.28
CA TRP A 16 -2.90 1.44 9.91
C TRP A 16 -3.64 0.34 9.14
N VAL A 17 -4.51 0.74 8.21
CA VAL A 17 -5.22 -0.20 7.34
C VAL A 17 -4.32 -0.50 6.15
N ARG A 18 -3.87 -1.76 6.07
CA ARG A 18 -2.99 -2.21 5.00
C ARG A 18 -3.78 -2.40 3.70
N ILE A 19 -3.14 -2.07 2.58
CA ILE A 19 -3.52 -2.59 1.26
C ILE A 19 -3.36 -4.13 1.30
N PRO A 20 -4.43 -4.91 1.08
CA PRO A 20 -4.35 -6.37 1.13
C PRO A 20 -3.46 -6.96 0.03
N ASP A 21 -2.85 -8.10 0.34
CA ASP A 21 -2.13 -8.89 -0.66
C ASP A 21 -3.05 -9.30 -1.82
N GLY A 22 -2.48 -9.37 -3.01
CA GLY A 22 -3.20 -9.59 -4.25
C GLY A 22 -3.87 -8.34 -4.81
N THR A 23 -3.85 -7.19 -4.13
CA THR A 23 -4.33 -5.91 -4.69
C THR A 23 -3.42 -5.45 -5.83
N LYS A 24 -4.01 -5.10 -6.98
CA LYS A 24 -3.27 -4.53 -8.12
C LYS A 24 -3.00 -3.05 -7.84
N VAL A 25 -1.75 -2.65 -7.97
CA VAL A 25 -1.27 -1.29 -7.69
C VAL A 25 -0.36 -0.79 -8.80
N ARG A 26 -0.21 0.54 -8.90
CA ARG A 26 0.75 1.22 -9.76
C ARG A 26 1.66 2.10 -8.91
N HIS A 27 2.96 2.06 -9.16
CA HIS A 27 3.90 3.00 -8.54
C HIS A 27 3.65 4.41 -9.08
N ARG A 28 3.45 5.40 -8.21
CA ARG A 28 3.04 6.76 -8.56
C ARG A 28 4.05 7.47 -9.46
N SER A 29 5.34 7.41 -9.12
CA SER A 29 6.40 8.06 -9.90
C SER A 29 6.93 7.20 -11.05
N GLU A 30 7.19 5.92 -10.79
CA GLU A 30 7.82 5.04 -11.78
C GLU A 30 6.84 4.40 -12.78
N GLY A 31 5.54 4.42 -12.51
CA GLY A 31 4.50 3.90 -13.42
C GLY A 31 4.36 2.38 -13.50
N HIS A 32 5.23 1.61 -12.85
CA HIS A 32 5.15 0.14 -12.86
C HIS A 32 3.87 -0.36 -12.20
N GLU A 33 3.19 -1.32 -12.84
CA GLU A 33 2.04 -2.01 -12.28
C GLU A 33 2.40 -3.40 -11.78
N GLY A 34 1.74 -3.83 -10.70
CA GLY A 34 1.94 -5.15 -10.14
C GLY A 34 0.92 -5.49 -9.07
N PHE A 35 1.08 -6.65 -8.45
CA PHE A 35 0.27 -7.08 -7.33
C PHE A 35 1.07 -6.98 -6.03
N ILE A 36 0.43 -6.54 -4.95
CA ILE A 36 1.02 -6.65 -3.63
C ILE A 36 1.18 -8.14 -3.28
N ASP A 37 2.38 -8.57 -2.90
CA ASP A 37 2.63 -9.95 -2.45
C ASP A 37 3.15 -10.05 -1.01
N GLY A 38 3.15 -8.93 -0.29
CA GLY A 38 3.47 -8.85 1.13
C GLY A 38 4.17 -7.56 1.55
N LEU A 39 4.65 -7.58 2.79
CA LEU A 39 5.49 -6.54 3.39
C LEU A 39 6.90 -7.07 3.64
N THR A 40 7.87 -6.16 3.72
CA THR A 40 9.26 -6.50 4.04
C THR A 40 9.91 -5.43 4.91
N GLU A 41 10.77 -5.83 5.83
CA GLU A 41 11.65 -4.92 6.60
C GLU A 41 12.95 -4.58 5.83
N ILE A 42 13.23 -5.29 4.73
CA ILE A 42 14.23 -4.86 3.75
C ILE A 42 13.64 -3.65 3.04
N VAL A 43 14.27 -2.50 3.18
CA VAL A 43 13.77 -1.25 2.62
C VAL A 43 14.82 -0.57 1.76
N ILE A 44 14.38 -0.07 0.60
CA ILE A 44 15.16 0.76 -0.30
C ILE A 44 14.77 2.24 -0.10
N GLY A 45 15.77 3.11 0.03
CA GLY A 45 15.56 4.54 0.22
C GLY A 45 15.06 4.91 1.62
N GLN A 46 14.54 6.13 1.74
CA GLN A 46 14.08 6.69 3.02
C GLN A 46 12.60 6.45 3.31
N ALA A 47 11.79 6.22 2.27
CA ALA A 47 10.35 6.02 2.42
C ALA A 47 10.04 4.73 3.21
N ARG A 48 9.04 4.79 4.08
CA ARG A 48 8.53 3.66 4.88
C ARG A 48 7.03 3.71 4.91
N ASN A 49 6.40 2.56 5.11
CA ASN A 49 5.00 2.48 5.47
C ASN A 49 4.71 3.20 6.79
N PRO A 50 3.44 3.48 7.11
CA PRO A 50 3.04 4.12 8.37
C PRO A 50 3.55 3.43 9.65
N ASP A 51 3.88 2.14 9.59
CA ASP A 51 4.53 1.41 10.68
C ASP A 51 6.00 1.80 10.92
N ARG A 52 6.58 2.64 10.05
CA ARG A 52 7.97 3.11 10.01
C ARG A 52 9.02 2.01 9.86
N ARG A 53 8.60 0.78 9.56
CA ARG A 53 9.47 -0.40 9.54
C ARG A 53 9.50 -1.07 8.19
N THR A 54 8.36 -1.11 7.51
CA THR A 54 8.21 -1.93 6.30
C THR A 54 8.06 -1.11 5.02
N GLN A 55 8.25 -1.79 3.89
CA GLN A 55 7.74 -1.41 2.59
C GLN A 55 6.86 -2.53 2.03
N TYR A 56 5.97 -2.17 1.11
CA TYR A 56 5.25 -3.13 0.29
C TYR A 56 6.17 -3.76 -0.75
N ARG A 57 5.95 -5.05 -0.99
CA ARG A 57 6.51 -5.76 -2.15
C ARG A 57 5.48 -5.79 -3.27
N MET A 58 5.87 -5.24 -4.41
CA MET A 58 5.11 -5.30 -5.65
C MET A 58 5.70 -6.38 -6.56
N ASN A 59 4.91 -7.39 -6.90
CA ASN A 59 5.21 -8.32 -7.97
C ASN A 59 4.81 -7.70 -9.31
N VAL A 60 5.80 -7.24 -10.09
CA VAL A 60 5.62 -6.58 -11.40
C VAL A 60 5.95 -7.54 -12.57
N GLY A 61 6.03 -8.85 -12.30
CA GLY A 61 6.46 -9.89 -13.23
C GLY A 61 7.85 -10.43 -12.88
N GLU A 62 8.06 -11.75 -13.02
CA GLU A 62 9.34 -12.38 -12.69
C GLU A 62 10.45 -11.97 -13.69
N PRO A 63 11.70 -11.75 -13.23
CA PRO A 63 12.19 -11.92 -11.86
C PRO A 63 12.03 -10.66 -10.97
N SER A 64 11.35 -9.63 -11.47
CA SER A 64 11.32 -8.30 -10.84
C SER A 64 10.27 -8.18 -9.73
N ARG A 65 10.76 -7.92 -8.52
CA ARG A 65 9.98 -7.34 -7.41
C ARG A 65 10.44 -5.92 -7.17
N LYS A 66 9.51 -5.02 -6.93
CA LYS A 66 9.79 -3.65 -6.50
C LYS A 66 9.34 -3.42 -5.08
N LEU A 67 10.02 -2.52 -4.39
CA LEU A 67 9.67 -2.09 -3.05
C LEU A 67 9.15 -0.66 -3.10
N ALA A 68 8.06 -0.39 -2.38
CA ALA A 68 7.44 0.92 -2.33
C ALA A 68 6.81 1.14 -0.95
N ALA A 69 6.85 2.37 -0.45
CA ALA A 69 6.03 2.77 0.67
C ALA A 69 4.56 2.95 0.24
N GLU A 70 3.64 2.90 1.18
CA GLU A 70 2.21 3.08 0.93
C GLU A 70 1.92 4.34 0.10
N GLU A 71 2.52 5.48 0.44
CA GLU A 71 2.25 6.76 -0.22
C GLU A 71 2.63 6.79 -1.71
N GLU A 72 3.54 5.88 -2.11
CA GLU A 72 4.04 5.74 -3.47
C GLU A 72 3.14 4.86 -4.34
N LEU A 73 2.06 4.29 -3.78
CA LEU A 73 1.18 3.36 -4.48
C LEU A 73 -0.17 3.98 -4.88
N LEU A 74 -0.58 3.75 -6.12
CA LEU A 74 -1.93 4.00 -6.60
C LEU A 74 -2.67 2.66 -6.67
N ILE A 75 -3.89 2.60 -6.14
CA ILE A 75 -4.74 1.40 -6.13
C ILE A 75 -5.50 1.36 -7.44
N LEU A 76 -5.37 0.25 -8.19
CA LEU A 76 -6.03 0.13 -9.48
C LEU A 76 -7.44 -0.43 -9.34
N THR A 77 -8.38 0.18 -10.05
CA THR A 77 -9.78 -0.25 -10.11
C THR A 77 -10.20 -0.64 -11.51
N ASP A 78 -11.27 -1.43 -11.62
CA ASP A 78 -11.98 -1.63 -12.89
C ASP A 78 -12.87 -0.41 -13.23
N HIS A 79 -13.64 -0.54 -14.31
CA HIS A 79 -14.53 0.51 -14.83
C HIS A 79 -15.64 0.90 -13.85
N ASP A 80 -16.07 -0.03 -13.00
CA ASP A 80 -17.07 0.18 -11.96
C ASP A 80 -16.47 0.80 -10.69
N GLY A 81 -15.15 1.03 -10.66
CA GLY A 81 -14.45 1.59 -9.52
C GLY A 81 -14.16 0.58 -8.42
N VAL A 82 -14.29 -0.72 -8.71
CA VAL A 82 -13.97 -1.83 -7.79
C VAL A 82 -12.50 -2.17 -7.91
N VAL A 83 -11.83 -2.34 -6.77
CA VAL A 83 -10.40 -2.65 -6.70
C VAL A 83 -10.08 -3.95 -7.43
N LEU A 84 -9.05 -3.92 -8.26
CA LEU A 84 -8.54 -5.09 -8.96
C LEU A 84 -7.73 -5.96 -8.01
N MET A 85 -8.06 -7.24 -7.92
CA MET A 85 -7.33 -8.20 -7.10
C MET A 85 -7.12 -9.53 -7.82
N ALA A 86 -5.95 -10.15 -7.61
CA ALA A 86 -5.61 -11.43 -8.21
C ALA A 86 -6.47 -12.58 -7.64
N LYS A 87 -7.17 -13.30 -8.52
CA LYS A 87 -7.93 -14.54 -8.21
C LYS A 87 -9.01 -14.39 -7.13
N GLN A 88 -9.57 -13.20 -6.92
CA GLN A 88 -10.62 -12.95 -5.93
C GLN A 88 -12.00 -12.73 -6.58
N LYS A 89 -13.05 -13.13 -5.87
CA LYS A 89 -14.45 -12.92 -6.29
C LYS A 89 -14.86 -11.45 -6.11
N VAL A 90 -15.87 -11.03 -6.87
CA VAL A 90 -16.34 -9.64 -6.87
C VAL A 90 -16.81 -9.19 -5.50
N GLU A 91 -17.48 -10.04 -4.72
CA GLU A 91 -18.01 -9.70 -3.40
C GLU A 91 -16.89 -9.32 -2.44
N TYR A 92 -15.80 -10.09 -2.45
CA TYR A 92 -14.62 -9.78 -1.65
C TYR A 92 -13.93 -8.50 -2.13
N ARG A 93 -13.80 -8.31 -3.45
CA ARG A 93 -13.23 -7.08 -4.03
C ARG A 93 -14.04 -5.85 -3.64
N SER A 94 -15.37 -5.95 -3.60
CA SER A 94 -16.25 -4.87 -3.15
C SER A 94 -16.03 -4.53 -1.68
N SER A 95 -15.99 -5.53 -0.79
CA SER A 95 -15.69 -5.29 0.64
C SER A 95 -14.31 -4.66 0.85
N VAL A 96 -13.29 -5.10 0.11
CA VAL A 96 -11.95 -4.49 0.14
C VAL A 96 -11.99 -3.06 -0.39
N THR A 97 -12.79 -2.79 -1.44
CA THR A 97 -12.95 -1.44 -1.99
C THR A 97 -13.55 -0.49 -0.96
N GLU A 98 -14.61 -0.90 -0.26
CA GLU A 98 -15.23 -0.10 0.80
C GLU A 98 -14.24 0.18 1.94
N MET A 99 -13.51 -0.84 2.40
CA MET A 99 -12.49 -0.70 3.43
C MET A 99 -11.39 0.28 3.02
N LEU A 100 -10.87 0.16 1.80
CA LEU A 100 -9.80 1.01 1.29
C LEU A 100 -10.29 2.45 1.09
N ARG A 101 -11.51 2.66 0.57
CA ARG A 101 -12.10 4.00 0.41
C ARG A 101 -12.42 4.67 1.74
N GLY A 102 -12.66 3.90 2.80
CA GLY A 102 -12.74 4.43 4.16
C GLY A 102 -11.41 4.93 4.73
N THR A 103 -10.28 4.58 4.11
CA THR A 103 -8.92 4.92 4.59
C THR A 103 -8.20 5.90 3.68
N PHE A 104 -8.26 5.67 2.37
CA PHE A 104 -7.51 6.41 1.36
C PHE A 104 -8.37 7.47 0.70
N THR A 105 -7.75 8.60 0.36
CA THR A 105 -8.37 9.66 -0.45
C THR A 105 -8.62 9.18 -1.88
N ASP A 106 -9.61 9.78 -2.54
CA ASP A 106 -10.03 9.34 -3.89
C ASP A 106 -8.92 9.44 -4.95
N ASP A 107 -7.93 10.34 -4.79
CA ASP A 107 -6.77 10.45 -5.69
C ASP A 107 -5.87 9.20 -5.67
N ARG A 108 -6.03 8.33 -4.67
CA ARG A 108 -5.31 7.06 -4.57
C ARG A 108 -5.89 5.98 -5.48
N PHE A 109 -7.09 6.16 -6.03
CA PHE A 109 -7.78 5.18 -6.86
C PHE A 109 -7.71 5.58 -8.33
N VAL A 110 -7.12 4.73 -9.16
CA VAL A 110 -6.94 4.99 -10.59
C VAL A 110 -7.54 3.85 -11.39
N ARG A 111 -8.32 4.19 -12.42
CA ARG A 111 -8.84 3.18 -13.35
C ARG A 111 -7.68 2.54 -14.10
N SER A 112 -7.67 1.21 -14.15
CA SER A 112 -6.87 0.51 -15.13
C SER A 112 -7.49 0.78 -16.50
N GLU A 113 -6.66 1.22 -17.44
CA GLU A 113 -7.00 1.17 -18.86
C GLU A 113 -7.20 -0.29 -19.31
#